data_AF-A0A3G2IE46-F1
#
_entry.id   AF-A0A3G2IE46-F1
#
_cell.length_a   1.000
_cell.length_b   1.000
_cell.length_c   1.000
_cell.angle_alpha   90.00
_cell.angle_beta   90.00
_cell.angle_gamma   90.00
#
_symmetry.space_group_name_H-M   'P 1'
#
loop_
_entity.id
_entity.type
_entity.pdbx_description
1 polymer ?
#
loop_
_entity_poly.entity_id
_entity_poly.type
_entity_poly.pdbx_seq_one_letter_code
_entity_poly.pdbx_strand_id
1 'polypeptide(L)'
;MDFYQADPTLENYWRGVILFGRNVASYKFALAHALYDVDKSGSDLVTLEDLAVPFSRHLCEHLLHAPKQITSRGSQYLEACVQFNNGEISQDKLTETTVRLGFNNVIDAFHNVNQGEIEKRFFLDERKTHKGIRLTDNFYQLSERQQYQNLAFETNARWNLVEQAWAMGVSRNLVAVEFDEHNQLLFSRINERRVDITSCRDSLNGYQKGRCFYCFKPISLIPGDAELADVDHFIPWSAREEVNNINGVWNLVLACKCCNRGVEGKSSHLPSRKLLQRLHARNEYFIQSKLPLHETIVKQTGKQTMQRIDFLESHWNKVKNNRLFHTWEPKAEGEATF
;
A
#
# COMPACT_ATOMS: atom_id res chain seq x y z
N MET A 1 -14.43 -10.20 -0.58
CA MET A 1 -13.20 -9.95 0.19
C MET A 1 -13.57 -9.02 1.33
N ASP A 2 -13.39 -9.48 2.55
CA ASP A 2 -13.90 -8.79 3.74
C ASP A 2 -13.32 -7.38 3.95
N PHE A 3 -12.16 -7.07 3.34
CA PHE A 3 -11.48 -5.77 3.49
C PHE A 3 -12.40 -4.55 3.26
N TYR A 4 -13.01 -4.41 2.09
CA TYR A 4 -13.95 -3.32 1.80
C TYR A 4 -15.42 -3.75 1.90
N GLN A 5 -15.72 -5.04 2.03
CA GLN A 5 -17.09 -5.51 2.29
C GLN A 5 -17.51 -5.24 3.75
N ALA A 6 -16.57 -5.31 4.70
CA ALA A 6 -16.83 -5.00 6.10
C ALA A 6 -16.90 -3.48 6.38
N ASP A 7 -16.33 -2.66 5.49
CA ASP A 7 -16.25 -1.21 5.63
C ASP A 7 -16.22 -0.55 4.22
N PRO A 8 -17.38 -0.38 3.57
CA PRO A 8 -17.50 0.00 2.16
C PRO A 8 -17.39 1.51 1.94
N THR A 9 -16.35 2.15 2.50
CA THR A 9 -16.03 3.56 2.24
C THR A 9 -15.36 3.73 0.87
N LEU A 10 -15.46 4.93 0.29
CA LEU A 10 -14.82 5.26 -0.99
C LEU A 10 -13.29 5.03 -0.92
N GLU A 11 -12.67 5.39 0.20
CA GLU A 11 -11.24 5.16 0.43
C GLU A 11 -10.89 3.69 0.43
N ASN A 12 -11.74 2.83 1.00
CA ASN A 12 -11.50 1.38 1.02
C ASN A 12 -11.79 0.72 -0.33
N TYR A 13 -12.73 1.21 -1.12
CA TYR A 13 -12.89 0.80 -2.52
C TYR A 13 -11.63 1.15 -3.33
N TRP A 14 -11.11 2.36 -3.17
CA TRP A 14 -9.88 2.79 -3.83
C TRP A 14 -8.66 1.96 -3.40
N ARG A 15 -8.45 1.78 -2.09
CA ARG A 15 -7.44 0.86 -1.54
C ARG A 15 -7.64 -0.57 -2.05
N GLY A 16 -8.89 -0.99 -2.23
CA GLY A 16 -9.29 -2.23 -2.88
C GLY A 16 -8.57 -2.46 -4.21
N VAL A 17 -8.68 -1.47 -5.10
CA VAL A 17 -8.03 -1.47 -6.43
C VAL A 17 -6.51 -1.52 -6.31
N ILE A 18 -5.93 -0.65 -5.49
CA ILE A 18 -4.47 -0.50 -5.35
C ILE A 18 -3.83 -1.74 -4.73
N LEU A 19 -4.35 -2.21 -3.60
CA LEU A 19 -3.75 -3.30 -2.83
C LEU A 19 -4.03 -4.68 -3.44
N PHE A 20 -5.28 -4.92 -3.87
CA PHE A 20 -5.77 -6.27 -4.22
C PHE A 20 -6.06 -6.47 -5.71
N GLY A 21 -6.07 -5.39 -6.52
CA GLY A 21 -6.13 -5.49 -7.98
C GLY A 21 -4.92 -6.26 -8.56
N ARG A 22 -5.09 -6.90 -9.71
CA ARG A 22 -4.01 -7.72 -10.32
C ARG A 22 -2.78 -6.88 -10.66
N ASN A 23 -1.60 -7.38 -10.31
CA ASN A 23 -0.30 -6.77 -10.62
C ASN A 23 0.32 -7.47 -11.84
N VAL A 24 -0.27 -7.30 -13.02
CA VAL A 24 0.30 -7.80 -14.29
C VAL A 24 1.23 -6.76 -14.91
N ALA A 25 0.84 -5.49 -14.82
CA ALA A 25 1.63 -4.31 -15.16
C ALA A 25 1.41 -3.25 -14.07
N SER A 26 2.33 -2.30 -13.95
CA SER A 26 2.24 -1.18 -13.01
C SER A 26 1.24 -0.10 -13.41
N TYR A 27 0.59 -0.23 -14.59
CA TYR A 27 -0.28 0.78 -15.16
C TYR A 27 -1.42 1.23 -14.22
N LYS A 28 -1.92 0.37 -13.33
CA LYS A 28 -2.94 0.78 -12.37
C LYS A 28 -2.42 1.83 -11.38
N PHE A 29 -1.15 1.74 -10.97
CA PHE A 29 -0.53 2.72 -10.08
C PHE A 29 -0.30 4.03 -10.82
N ALA A 30 0.20 3.95 -12.05
CA ALA A 30 0.34 5.12 -12.91
C ALA A 30 -1.01 5.81 -13.20
N LEU A 31 -2.09 5.05 -13.44
CA LEU A 31 -3.43 5.60 -13.64
C LEU A 31 -3.96 6.24 -12.35
N ALA A 32 -3.77 5.61 -11.20
CA ALA A 32 -4.15 6.19 -9.92
C ALA A 32 -3.43 7.52 -9.65
N HIS A 33 -2.11 7.59 -9.90
CA HIS A 33 -1.35 8.83 -9.80
C HIS A 33 -1.80 9.88 -10.81
N ALA A 34 -2.06 9.48 -12.06
CA ALA A 34 -2.62 10.37 -13.06
C ALA A 34 -3.95 10.99 -12.61
N LEU A 35 -4.84 10.20 -12.00
CA LEU A 35 -6.10 10.69 -11.46
C LEU A 35 -5.92 11.68 -10.29
N TYR A 36 -4.87 11.54 -9.48
CA TYR A 36 -4.54 12.55 -8.47
C TYR A 36 -4.08 13.87 -9.11
N ASP A 37 -3.38 13.80 -10.24
CA ASP A 37 -2.70 14.95 -10.84
C ASP A 37 -3.51 15.73 -11.88
N VAL A 38 -4.47 15.08 -12.56
CA VAL A 38 -5.29 15.75 -13.59
C VAL A 38 -5.98 16.98 -13.01
N ASP A 39 -6.11 18.03 -13.82
CA ASP A 39 -6.93 19.18 -13.45
C ASP A 39 -8.39 18.72 -13.30
N LYS A 40 -8.98 19.10 -12.18
CA LYS A 40 -10.36 18.74 -11.80
C LYS A 40 -11.26 19.97 -11.85
N SER A 41 -10.74 21.13 -12.25
CA SER A 41 -11.48 22.37 -12.36
C SER A 41 -12.24 22.42 -13.70
N GLY A 42 -13.53 22.74 -13.63
CA GLY A 42 -14.37 22.98 -14.81
C GLY A 42 -15.08 21.74 -15.37
N SER A 43 -14.34 20.77 -15.91
CA SER A 43 -14.91 19.60 -16.62
C SER A 43 -14.66 18.30 -15.87
N ASP A 44 -15.68 17.44 -15.82
CA ASP A 44 -15.59 16.05 -15.35
C ASP A 44 -15.03 15.09 -16.42
N LEU A 45 -15.05 15.51 -17.69
CA LEU A 45 -14.39 14.80 -18.78
C LEU A 45 -12.90 15.12 -18.80
N VAL A 46 -12.08 14.08 -18.67
CA VAL A 46 -10.62 14.11 -18.87
C VAL A 46 -10.32 13.40 -20.18
N THR A 47 -9.73 14.11 -21.14
CA THR A 47 -9.36 13.51 -22.43
C THR A 47 -8.23 12.50 -22.26
N LEU A 48 -8.10 11.54 -23.19
CA LEU A 48 -6.97 10.61 -23.16
C LEU A 48 -5.62 11.32 -23.33
N GLU A 49 -5.59 12.45 -24.05
CA GLU A 49 -4.39 13.26 -24.25
C GLU A 49 -3.97 13.92 -22.93
N ASP A 50 -4.91 14.53 -22.20
CA ASP A 50 -4.66 15.13 -20.89
C ASP A 50 -4.27 14.08 -19.85
N LEU A 51 -4.91 12.91 -19.87
CA LEU A 51 -4.61 11.81 -18.96
C LEU A 51 -3.25 11.17 -19.28
N ALA A 52 -2.85 11.12 -20.54
CA ALA A 52 -1.61 10.51 -21.00
C ALA A 52 -0.37 11.21 -20.42
N VAL A 53 -0.43 12.53 -20.22
CA VAL A 53 0.70 13.31 -19.72
C VAL A 53 1.13 12.86 -18.31
N PRO A 54 0.30 12.96 -17.26
CA PRO A 54 0.70 12.49 -15.93
C PRO A 54 0.88 10.97 -15.89
N PHE A 55 0.06 10.19 -16.63
CA PHE A 55 0.19 8.72 -16.66
C PHE A 55 1.56 8.25 -17.16
N SER A 56 2.03 8.80 -18.29
CA SER A 56 3.33 8.44 -18.86
C SER A 56 4.48 9.01 -18.05
N ARG A 57 4.34 10.22 -17.49
CA ARG A 57 5.33 10.84 -16.59
C ARG A 57 5.67 9.94 -15.41
N HIS A 58 4.65 9.47 -14.66
CA HIS A 58 4.87 8.58 -13.51
C HIS A 58 5.56 7.26 -13.91
N LEU A 59 5.18 6.68 -15.05
CA LEU A 59 5.86 5.47 -15.56
C LEU A 59 7.32 5.73 -15.93
N CYS A 60 7.58 6.86 -16.61
CA CYS A 60 8.93 7.26 -17.00
C CYS A 60 9.83 7.47 -15.77
N GLU A 61 9.33 8.17 -14.75
CA GLU A 61 10.03 8.39 -13.47
C GLU A 61 10.41 7.06 -12.83
N HIS A 62 9.46 6.12 -12.69
CA HIS A 62 9.72 4.81 -12.11
C HIS A 62 10.68 3.94 -12.96
N LEU A 63 10.60 4.02 -14.29
CA LEU A 63 11.49 3.26 -15.19
C LEU A 63 12.96 3.63 -15.05
N LEU A 64 13.31 4.81 -14.53
CA LEU A 64 14.69 5.22 -14.28
C LEU A 64 15.38 4.36 -13.22
N HIS A 65 14.64 3.84 -12.25
CA HIS A 65 15.20 3.04 -11.15
C HIS A 65 14.63 1.61 -11.05
N ALA A 66 13.49 1.34 -11.69
CA ALA A 66 12.83 0.05 -11.74
C ALA A 66 12.48 -0.32 -13.20
N PRO A 67 13.43 -0.87 -13.98
CA PRO A 67 13.24 -1.11 -15.42
C PRO A 67 12.16 -2.16 -15.74
N LYS A 68 11.78 -3.00 -14.76
CA LYS A 68 10.75 -4.02 -14.93
C LYS A 68 9.42 -3.54 -14.37
N GLN A 69 8.50 -3.19 -15.28
CA GLN A 69 7.17 -2.64 -14.97
C GLN A 69 6.00 -3.58 -15.35
N ILE A 70 6.31 -4.76 -15.89
CA ILE A 70 5.32 -5.74 -16.35
C ILE A 70 5.85 -7.16 -16.13
N THR A 71 4.94 -8.13 -16.00
CA THR A 71 5.31 -9.55 -15.86
C THR A 71 5.61 -10.25 -17.18
N SER A 72 5.15 -9.69 -18.32
CA SER A 72 5.46 -10.20 -19.66
C SER A 72 6.91 -9.91 -20.04
N ARG A 73 7.37 -10.50 -21.16
CA ARG A 73 8.75 -10.30 -21.66
C ARG A 73 9.02 -8.89 -22.17
N GLY A 74 7.99 -8.11 -22.50
CA GLY A 74 8.14 -6.76 -23.03
C GLY A 74 6.80 -6.07 -23.27
N SER A 75 6.89 -4.78 -23.56
CA SER A 75 5.77 -3.92 -23.96
C SER A 75 6.28 -2.79 -24.84
N GLN A 76 5.68 -2.64 -26.02
CA GLN A 76 5.98 -1.52 -26.93
C GLN A 76 5.74 -0.16 -26.26
N TYR A 77 4.78 -0.08 -25.34
CA TYR A 77 4.50 1.16 -24.62
C TYR A 77 5.60 1.50 -23.61
N LEU A 78 6.04 0.51 -22.81
CA LEU A 78 7.16 0.73 -21.88
C LEU A 78 8.46 1.04 -22.62
N GLU A 79 8.69 0.43 -23.79
CA GLU A 79 9.82 0.77 -24.66
C GLU A 79 9.80 2.24 -25.09
N ALA A 80 8.64 2.76 -25.50
CA ALA A 80 8.48 4.19 -25.81
C ALA A 80 8.76 5.10 -24.59
N CYS A 81 8.35 4.69 -23.38
CA CYS A 81 8.69 5.43 -22.16
C CYS A 81 10.21 5.45 -21.90
N VAL A 82 10.91 4.34 -22.14
CA VAL A 82 12.38 4.28 -22.04
C VAL A 82 13.05 5.14 -23.11
N GLN A 83 12.57 5.10 -24.36
CA GLN A 83 13.05 5.97 -25.43
C GLN A 83 12.90 7.46 -25.07
N PHE A 84 11.78 7.83 -24.44
CA PHE A 84 11.58 9.19 -23.95
C PHE A 84 12.61 9.56 -22.87
N ASN A 85 12.84 8.68 -21.89
CA ASN A 85 13.86 8.89 -20.85
C ASN A 85 15.28 9.05 -21.43
N ASN A 86 15.56 8.42 -22.57
CA ASN A 86 16.83 8.54 -23.28
C ASN A 86 16.90 9.79 -24.20
N GLY A 87 15.83 10.56 -24.32
CA GLY A 87 15.74 11.71 -25.24
C GLY A 87 15.57 11.34 -26.71
N GLU A 88 15.17 10.10 -27.02
CA GLU A 88 15.02 9.59 -28.39
C GLU A 88 13.68 9.98 -29.03
N ILE A 89 12.65 10.23 -28.20
CA ILE A 89 11.32 10.71 -28.66
C ILE A 89 10.89 11.96 -27.90
N SER A 90 10.07 12.79 -28.55
CA SER A 90 9.50 14.00 -27.93
C SER A 90 8.34 13.68 -26.97
N GLN A 91 7.97 14.67 -26.15
CA GLN A 91 6.78 14.61 -25.30
C GLN A 91 5.52 14.32 -26.12
N ASP A 92 5.33 15.01 -27.25
CA ASP A 92 4.17 14.81 -28.13
C ASP A 92 4.10 13.35 -28.62
N LYS A 93 5.26 12.76 -28.96
CA LYS A 93 5.31 11.38 -29.43
C LYS A 93 5.03 10.37 -28.32
N LEU A 94 5.50 10.65 -27.10
CA LEU A 94 5.17 9.87 -25.92
C LEU A 94 3.67 9.93 -25.64
N THR A 95 3.07 11.12 -25.66
CA THR A 95 1.62 11.33 -25.46
C THR A 95 0.81 10.56 -26.50
N GLU A 96 1.11 10.70 -27.80
CA GLU A 96 0.45 9.96 -28.88
C GLU A 96 0.52 8.44 -28.66
N THR A 97 1.71 7.94 -28.31
CA THR A 97 1.93 6.51 -28.07
C THR A 97 1.18 6.02 -26.84
N THR A 98 1.12 6.85 -25.79
CA THR A 98 0.39 6.57 -24.55
C THR A 98 -1.11 6.45 -24.82
N VAL A 99 -1.70 7.40 -25.56
CA VAL A 99 -3.12 7.34 -25.97
C VAL A 99 -3.41 6.05 -26.74
N ARG A 100 -2.51 5.67 -27.66
CA ARG A 100 -2.69 4.50 -28.52
C ARG A 100 -2.50 3.16 -27.80
N LEU A 101 -1.57 3.08 -26.84
CA LEU A 101 -1.12 1.80 -26.28
C LEU A 101 -1.27 1.68 -24.76
N GLY A 102 -1.10 2.78 -24.02
CA GLY A 102 -1.05 2.79 -22.55
C GLY A 102 -2.40 2.46 -21.91
N PHE A 103 -3.50 2.87 -22.54
CA PHE A 103 -4.85 2.72 -22.00
C PHE A 103 -5.61 1.47 -22.45
N ASN A 104 -4.97 0.59 -23.23
CA ASN A 104 -5.65 -0.55 -23.86
C ASN A 104 -6.30 -1.53 -22.87
N ASN A 105 -5.73 -1.66 -21.67
CA ASN A 105 -6.21 -2.63 -20.67
C ASN A 105 -6.51 -2.00 -19.32
N VAL A 106 -5.81 -0.92 -18.94
CA VAL A 106 -5.88 -0.41 -17.57
C VAL A 106 -7.23 0.23 -17.26
N ILE A 107 -7.84 0.95 -18.20
CA ILE A 107 -9.16 1.58 -18.03
C ILE A 107 -10.24 0.51 -17.82
N ASP A 108 -10.20 -0.57 -18.60
CA ASP A 108 -11.12 -1.70 -18.47
C ASP A 108 -10.93 -2.48 -17.16
N ALA A 109 -9.69 -2.62 -16.71
CA ALA A 109 -9.33 -3.45 -15.57
C ALA A 109 -9.33 -2.69 -14.22
N PHE A 110 -9.32 -1.36 -14.21
CA PHE A 110 -9.06 -0.57 -13.00
C PHE A 110 -10.05 -0.89 -11.87
N HIS A 111 -11.34 -0.99 -12.19
CA HIS A 111 -12.40 -1.26 -11.21
C HIS A 111 -12.59 -2.76 -10.92
N ASN A 112 -11.77 -3.65 -11.51
CA ASN A 112 -11.89 -5.09 -11.35
C ASN A 112 -10.94 -5.63 -10.26
N VAL A 113 -11.51 -6.10 -9.15
CA VAL A 113 -10.80 -6.65 -7.98
C VAL A 113 -11.30 -8.07 -7.71
N ASN A 114 -10.38 -9.02 -7.53
CA ASN A 114 -10.72 -10.43 -7.26
C ASN A 114 -11.76 -11.06 -8.22
N GLN A 115 -11.63 -10.79 -9.53
CA GLN A 115 -12.49 -11.31 -10.60
C GLN A 115 -13.90 -10.70 -10.68
N GLY A 116 -14.20 -9.70 -9.86
CA GLY A 116 -15.45 -8.94 -9.93
C GLY A 116 -15.18 -7.44 -10.02
N GLU A 117 -16.15 -6.72 -10.54
CA GLU A 117 -16.14 -5.27 -10.53
C GLU A 117 -16.54 -4.74 -9.14
N ILE A 118 -15.90 -3.65 -8.70
CA ILE A 118 -16.30 -2.94 -7.48
C ILE A 118 -17.58 -2.13 -7.70
N GLU A 119 -18.37 -1.98 -6.65
CA GLU A 119 -19.65 -1.27 -6.71
C GLU A 119 -19.50 0.23 -7.00
N LYS A 120 -18.42 0.86 -6.52
CA LYS A 120 -18.18 2.30 -6.67
C LYS A 120 -17.13 2.56 -7.74
N ARG A 121 -17.56 2.95 -8.94
CA ARG A 121 -16.67 3.44 -10.00
C ARG A 121 -16.23 4.87 -9.72
N PHE A 122 -14.96 5.17 -10.01
CA PHE A 122 -14.34 6.49 -9.88
C PHE A 122 -14.27 7.25 -11.21
N PHE A 123 -14.39 6.52 -12.32
CA PHE A 123 -14.57 7.12 -13.64
C PHE A 123 -15.40 6.20 -14.53
N LEU A 124 -16.02 6.78 -15.56
CA LEU A 124 -16.68 6.08 -16.65
C LEU A 124 -15.77 6.06 -17.88
N ASP A 125 -15.76 4.93 -18.57
CA ASP A 125 -15.04 4.80 -19.84
C ASP A 125 -15.84 5.45 -20.98
N GLU A 126 -15.33 6.57 -21.49
CA GLU A 126 -15.90 7.32 -22.61
C GLU A 126 -14.93 7.39 -23.78
N ARG A 127 -13.98 6.43 -23.90
CA ARG A 127 -12.97 6.41 -24.96
C ARG A 127 -13.59 6.45 -26.37
N LYS A 128 -14.75 5.80 -26.54
CA LYS A 128 -15.45 5.71 -27.83
C LYS A 128 -16.31 6.93 -28.16
N THR A 129 -16.88 7.59 -27.15
CA THR A 129 -17.85 8.68 -27.32
C THR A 129 -17.18 10.05 -27.24
N HIS A 130 -16.26 10.23 -26.30
CA HIS A 130 -15.63 11.52 -26.00
C HIS A 130 -14.10 11.47 -25.95
N LYS A 131 -13.49 10.35 -26.37
CA LYS A 131 -12.03 10.15 -26.38
C LYS A 131 -11.38 10.43 -25.01
N GLY A 132 -12.03 9.97 -23.93
CA GLY A 132 -11.58 10.25 -22.57
C GLY A 132 -12.23 9.34 -21.53
N ILE A 133 -12.07 9.74 -20.27
CA ILE A 133 -12.81 9.19 -19.13
C ILE A 133 -13.60 10.31 -18.45
N ARG A 134 -14.75 9.98 -17.88
CA ARG A 134 -15.54 10.93 -17.08
C ARG A 134 -15.41 10.61 -15.61
N LEU A 135 -14.87 11.52 -14.82
CA LEU A 135 -14.78 11.38 -13.37
C LEU A 135 -16.20 11.33 -12.78
N THR A 136 -16.43 10.43 -11.84
CA THR A 136 -17.74 10.28 -11.20
C THR A 136 -17.82 11.10 -9.91
N ASP A 137 -19.03 11.33 -9.41
CA ASP A 137 -19.26 11.90 -8.08
C ASP A 137 -18.53 11.13 -6.97
N ASN A 138 -18.39 9.81 -7.10
CA ASN A 138 -17.62 9.00 -6.14
C ASN A 138 -16.16 9.44 -6.06
N PHE A 139 -15.54 9.85 -7.18
CA PHE A 139 -14.16 10.33 -7.17
C PHE A 139 -14.03 11.72 -6.55
N TYR A 140 -14.96 12.63 -6.86
CA TYR A 140 -14.99 13.96 -6.22
C TYR A 140 -15.22 13.86 -4.72
N GLN A 141 -16.20 13.05 -4.30
CA GLN A 141 -16.44 12.75 -2.88
C GLN A 141 -15.24 12.04 -2.24
N LEU A 142 -14.49 11.22 -2.97
CA LEU A 142 -13.25 10.63 -2.48
C LEU A 142 -12.21 11.72 -2.22
N SER A 143 -12.08 12.72 -3.10
CA SER A 143 -11.09 13.81 -2.96
C SER A 143 -11.32 14.75 -1.77
N GLU A 144 -12.55 14.83 -1.30
CA GLU A 144 -12.94 15.65 -0.15
C GLU A 144 -12.73 14.94 1.19
N ARG A 145 -12.41 13.65 1.18
CA ARG A 145 -12.27 12.84 2.40
C ARG A 145 -10.91 13.06 3.03
N GLN A 146 -10.88 13.03 4.36
CA GLN A 146 -9.66 13.22 5.16
C GLN A 146 -8.49 12.32 4.72
N GLN A 147 -8.78 11.08 4.30
CA GLN A 147 -7.75 10.11 3.95
C GLN A 147 -7.24 10.24 2.51
N TYR A 148 -7.83 11.10 1.67
CA TYR A 148 -7.43 11.27 0.27
C TYR A 148 -5.95 11.63 0.12
N GLN A 149 -5.48 12.55 0.95
CA GLN A 149 -4.08 13.01 0.97
C GLN A 149 -3.07 11.88 1.24
N ASN A 150 -3.50 10.79 1.89
CA ASN A 150 -2.65 9.63 2.18
C ASN A 150 -2.60 8.63 0.99
N LEU A 151 -3.59 8.65 0.08
CA LEU A 151 -3.73 7.63 -0.96
C LEU A 151 -2.60 7.66 -1.97
N ALA A 152 -2.03 8.84 -2.27
CA ALA A 152 -0.87 8.95 -3.14
C ALA A 152 0.38 8.27 -2.55
N PHE A 153 0.64 8.46 -1.25
CA PHE A 153 1.73 7.77 -0.54
C PHE A 153 1.50 6.25 -0.53
N GLU A 154 0.28 5.81 -0.20
CA GLU A 154 -0.10 4.39 -0.21
C GLU A 154 0.09 3.75 -1.60
N THR A 155 -0.28 4.47 -2.66
CA THR A 155 -0.16 4.02 -4.05
C THR A 155 1.30 3.86 -4.45
N ASN A 156 2.12 4.87 -4.17
CA ASN A 156 3.55 4.85 -4.49
C ASN A 156 4.29 3.75 -3.72
N ALA A 157 4.04 3.63 -2.42
CA ALA A 157 4.63 2.58 -1.59
C ALA A 157 4.25 1.18 -2.09
N ARG A 158 2.99 1.00 -2.48
CA ARG A 158 2.53 -0.26 -3.08
C ARG A 158 3.21 -0.54 -4.42
N TRP A 159 3.42 0.48 -5.25
CA TRP A 159 4.11 0.35 -6.53
C TRP A 159 5.57 -0.10 -6.31
N ASN A 160 6.34 0.58 -5.46
CA ASN A 160 7.73 0.23 -5.16
C ASN A 160 7.87 -1.22 -4.65
N LEU A 161 6.94 -1.65 -3.79
CA LEU A 161 6.90 -3.01 -3.28
C LEU A 161 6.70 -4.05 -4.40
N VAL A 162 5.83 -3.77 -5.37
CA VAL A 162 5.59 -4.64 -6.54
C VAL A 162 6.80 -4.68 -7.46
N GLU A 163 7.40 -3.53 -7.75
CA GLU A 163 8.63 -3.44 -8.56
C GLU A 163 9.76 -4.26 -7.95
N GLN A 164 9.98 -4.09 -6.65
CA GLN A 164 11.02 -4.82 -5.95
C GLN A 164 10.77 -6.33 -6.01
N ALA A 165 9.52 -6.77 -5.83
CA ALA A 165 9.14 -8.17 -6.00
C ALA A 165 9.45 -8.70 -7.41
N TRP A 166 9.28 -7.89 -8.45
CA TRP A 166 9.60 -8.27 -9.82
C TRP A 166 11.10 -8.28 -10.11
N ALA A 167 11.86 -7.34 -9.53
CA ALA A 167 13.30 -7.20 -9.66
C ALA A 167 14.06 -8.38 -9.04
N MET A 168 13.61 -8.89 -7.88
CA MET A 168 14.18 -10.08 -7.24
C MET A 168 13.96 -11.38 -8.02
N GLY A 169 13.16 -11.35 -9.10
CA GLY A 169 12.70 -12.55 -9.79
C GLY A 169 11.69 -13.30 -8.92
N VAL A 170 10.62 -13.82 -9.52
CA VAL A 170 9.53 -14.51 -8.80
C VAL A 170 9.95 -15.90 -8.29
N SER A 171 11.21 -16.06 -7.87
CA SER A 171 11.61 -17.06 -6.90
C SER A 171 11.00 -16.65 -5.56
N ARG A 172 9.75 -17.11 -5.32
CA ARG A 172 8.92 -16.81 -4.13
C ARG A 172 9.62 -17.00 -2.78
N ASN A 173 10.77 -17.69 -2.76
CA ASN A 173 11.48 -18.06 -1.55
C ASN A 173 12.51 -17.02 -1.05
N LEU A 174 12.87 -16.03 -1.88
CA LEU A 174 13.98 -15.10 -1.59
C LEU A 174 13.55 -13.68 -1.20
N VAL A 175 12.27 -13.32 -1.32
CA VAL A 175 11.80 -11.98 -0.97
C VAL A 175 11.54 -11.88 0.53
N ALA A 176 12.55 -11.44 1.29
CA ALA A 176 12.36 -10.97 2.65
C ALA A 176 12.32 -9.44 2.63
N VAL A 177 11.15 -8.86 2.95
CA VAL A 177 11.05 -7.45 3.29
C VAL A 177 11.41 -7.30 4.76
N GLU A 178 12.44 -6.51 5.02
CA GLU A 178 12.97 -6.19 6.33
C GLU A 178 12.64 -4.72 6.68
N PHE A 179 12.79 -4.35 7.94
CA PHE A 179 12.52 -3.01 8.44
C PHE A 179 13.78 -2.41 9.06
N ASP A 180 14.11 -1.19 8.62
CA ASP A 180 15.13 -0.35 9.23
C ASP A 180 14.48 0.62 10.23
N GLU A 181 14.71 0.37 11.51
CA GLU A 181 14.21 1.20 12.61
C GLU A 181 14.79 2.62 12.60
N HIS A 182 16.03 2.82 12.14
CA HIS A 182 16.65 4.14 12.16
C HIS A 182 16.05 5.07 11.11
N ASN A 183 15.87 4.56 9.89
CA ASN A 183 15.34 5.35 8.77
C ASN A 183 13.83 5.18 8.57
N GLN A 184 13.19 4.26 9.30
CA GLN A 184 11.77 3.94 9.19
C GLN A 184 11.36 3.45 7.78
N LEU A 185 12.29 2.75 7.11
CA LEU A 185 12.15 2.25 5.74
C LEU A 185 11.97 0.74 5.72
N LEU A 186 11.17 0.26 4.77
CA LEU A 186 11.22 -1.13 4.34
C LEU A 186 12.33 -1.30 3.32
N PHE A 187 13.14 -2.34 3.50
CA PHE A 187 14.24 -2.67 2.61
C PHE A 187 14.23 -4.17 2.27
N SER A 188 15.02 -4.55 1.28
CA SER A 188 15.32 -5.95 1.00
C SER A 188 16.81 -6.12 0.69
N ARG A 189 17.27 -7.36 0.57
CA ARG A 189 18.65 -7.68 0.21
C ARG A 189 18.70 -8.40 -1.13
N ILE A 190 19.40 -7.83 -2.10
CA ILE A 190 19.71 -8.47 -3.38
C ILE A 190 21.21 -8.73 -3.41
N ASN A 191 21.61 -10.00 -3.51
CA ASN A 191 23.02 -10.40 -3.48
C ASN A 191 23.78 -9.77 -2.29
N GLU A 192 23.19 -9.88 -1.09
CA GLU A 192 23.67 -9.30 0.18
C GLU A 192 23.70 -7.76 0.26
N ARG A 193 23.39 -7.05 -0.83
CA ARG A 193 23.29 -5.59 -0.84
C ARG A 193 21.90 -5.13 -0.44
N ARG A 194 21.86 -4.19 0.50
CA ARG A 194 20.62 -3.53 0.92
C ARG A 194 20.08 -2.64 -0.20
N VAL A 195 18.78 -2.77 -0.45
CA VAL A 195 18.00 -1.91 -1.35
C VAL A 195 16.80 -1.40 -0.56
N ASP A 196 16.78 -0.10 -0.31
CA ASP A 196 15.62 0.56 0.27
C ASP A 196 14.46 0.55 -0.73
N ILE A 197 13.26 0.26 -0.24
CA ILE A 197 12.08 0.09 -1.09
C ILE A 197 11.16 1.30 -0.94
N THR A 198 10.71 1.56 0.27
CA THR A 198 9.72 2.60 0.57
C THR A 198 9.58 2.84 2.07
N SER A 199 8.89 3.91 2.46
CA SER A 199 8.50 4.21 3.83
C SER A 199 7.65 3.07 4.42
N CYS A 200 7.96 2.69 5.66
CA CYS A 200 7.14 1.73 6.40
C CYS A 200 5.74 2.28 6.63
N ARG A 201 5.61 3.56 6.99
CA ARG A 201 4.31 4.21 7.21
C ARG A 201 3.42 4.12 5.98
N ASP A 202 3.95 4.51 4.83
CA ASP A 202 3.22 4.56 3.57
C ASP A 202 2.79 3.14 3.15
N SER A 203 3.64 2.14 3.40
CA SER A 203 3.35 0.73 3.09
C SER A 203 2.25 0.13 3.96
N LEU A 204 2.18 0.50 5.25
CA LEU A 204 1.26 -0.13 6.19
C LEU A 204 -0.11 0.56 6.22
N ASN A 205 -0.19 1.85 5.86
CA ASN A 205 -1.38 2.68 6.09
C ASN A 205 -2.64 2.16 5.39
N GLY A 206 -2.49 1.71 4.13
CA GLY A 206 -3.60 1.15 3.37
C GLY A 206 -4.23 -0.07 4.06
N TYR A 207 -3.42 -0.91 4.71
CA TYR A 207 -3.88 -2.10 5.43
C TYR A 207 -4.51 -1.79 6.79
N GLN A 208 -4.28 -0.59 7.32
CA GLN A 208 -4.94 -0.05 8.51
C GLN A 208 -5.97 1.04 8.18
N LYS A 209 -6.33 1.17 6.90
CA LYS A 209 -7.37 2.07 6.42
C LYS A 209 -7.18 3.53 6.86
N GLY A 210 -5.94 3.97 7.05
CA GLY A 210 -5.66 5.35 7.45
C GLY A 210 -5.94 5.68 8.91
N ARG A 211 -6.06 4.65 9.76
CA ARG A 211 -6.35 4.81 11.19
C ARG A 211 -5.23 4.23 12.05
N CYS A 212 -5.09 4.81 13.24
CA CYS A 212 -4.29 4.27 14.32
C CYS A 212 -4.74 2.83 14.62
N PHE A 213 -3.79 1.90 14.65
CA PHE A 213 -4.03 0.49 14.91
C PHE A 213 -4.73 0.25 16.25
N TYR A 214 -4.44 1.07 17.25
CA TYR A 214 -4.89 0.89 18.62
C TYR A 214 -6.26 1.51 18.88
N CYS A 215 -6.42 2.82 18.65
CA CYS A 215 -7.63 3.57 19.00
C CYS A 215 -8.54 3.95 17.82
N PHE A 216 -8.17 3.62 16.58
CA PHE A 216 -8.90 3.98 15.36
C PHE A 216 -8.99 5.48 15.03
N LYS A 217 -8.29 6.34 15.77
CA LYS A 217 -8.13 7.77 15.40
C LYS A 217 -7.53 7.89 13.99
N PRO A 218 -8.01 8.80 13.13
CA PRO A 218 -7.34 9.08 11.85
C PRO A 218 -5.87 9.40 12.04
N ILE A 219 -5.04 8.96 11.11
CA ILE A 219 -3.61 9.29 11.06
C ILE A 219 -3.24 9.90 9.70
N SER A 220 -2.16 10.66 9.69
CA SER A 220 -1.59 11.30 8.50
C SER A 220 -0.28 10.65 8.10
N LEU A 221 0.01 10.63 6.80
CA LEU A 221 1.32 10.29 6.24
C LEU A 221 2.15 11.52 5.90
N ILE A 222 1.55 12.71 5.92
CA ILE A 222 2.19 13.96 5.53
C ILE A 222 3.31 14.31 6.52
N PRO A 223 4.57 14.43 6.07
CA PRO A 223 5.67 14.86 6.93
C PRO A 223 5.36 16.21 7.61
N GLY A 224 5.59 16.28 8.93
CA GLY A 224 5.33 17.48 9.73
C GLY A 224 3.90 17.63 10.25
N ASP A 225 2.95 16.79 9.82
CA ASP A 225 1.56 16.83 10.29
C ASP A 225 1.48 16.52 11.81
N ALA A 226 0.56 17.21 12.49
CA ALA A 226 0.29 16.99 13.91
C ALA A 226 -0.14 15.54 14.18
N GLU A 227 -0.89 14.94 13.25
CA GLU A 227 -1.40 13.56 13.28
C GLU A 227 -0.52 12.59 12.49
N LEU A 228 0.74 12.96 12.19
CA LEU A 228 1.69 12.05 11.56
C LEU A 228 1.81 10.75 12.34
N ALA A 229 1.56 9.64 11.67
CA ALA A 229 1.62 8.32 12.25
C ALA A 229 3.03 7.97 12.73
N ASP A 230 3.12 7.32 13.89
CA ASP A 230 4.34 6.63 14.31
C ASP A 230 4.28 5.16 13.85
N VAL A 231 5.42 4.58 13.49
CA VAL A 231 5.55 3.11 13.42
C VAL A 231 5.84 2.61 14.82
N ASP A 232 5.07 1.64 15.27
CA ASP A 232 5.24 1.02 16.58
C ASP A 232 5.36 -0.51 16.44
N HIS A 233 6.10 -1.12 17.35
CA HIS A 233 6.17 -2.56 17.49
C HIS A 233 5.05 -3.03 18.42
N PHE A 234 4.13 -3.83 17.89
CA PHE A 234 3.01 -4.37 18.65
C PHE A 234 3.49 -5.09 19.91
N ILE A 235 4.36 -6.09 19.78
CA ILE A 235 5.18 -6.55 20.88
C ILE A 235 6.32 -5.52 21.03
N PRO A 236 6.47 -4.88 22.20
CA PRO A 236 7.42 -3.78 22.37
C PRO A 236 8.87 -4.22 22.14
N TRP A 237 9.69 -3.33 21.56
CA TRP A 237 11.12 -3.57 21.30
C TRP A 237 11.93 -3.97 22.54
N SER A 238 11.50 -3.58 23.75
CA SER A 238 12.12 -4.03 24.99
C SER A 238 12.08 -5.56 25.17
N ALA A 239 11.19 -6.27 24.46
CA ALA A 239 11.07 -7.73 24.47
C ALA A 239 11.91 -8.45 23.38
N ARG A 240 12.90 -7.76 22.78
CA ARG A 240 13.73 -8.29 21.68
C ARG A 240 14.59 -9.51 22.05
N GLU A 241 14.85 -9.73 23.34
CA GLU A 241 15.59 -10.91 23.80
C GLU A 241 14.67 -12.13 23.90
N GLU A 242 13.37 -11.90 24.12
CA GLU A 242 12.35 -12.93 24.17
C GLU A 242 11.77 -13.24 22.80
N VAL A 243 11.67 -12.26 21.91
CA VAL A 243 10.98 -12.40 20.62
C VAL A 243 11.97 -12.26 19.47
N ASN A 244 12.17 -13.37 18.77
CA ASN A 244 12.95 -13.39 17.55
C ASN A 244 12.27 -12.57 16.45
N ASN A 245 13.06 -11.91 15.61
CA ASN A 245 12.56 -11.10 14.49
C ASN A 245 11.51 -10.06 14.95
N ILE A 246 11.79 -9.37 16.05
CA ILE A 246 10.92 -8.33 16.61
C ILE A 246 10.63 -7.20 15.60
N ASN A 247 11.59 -6.92 14.70
CA ASN A 247 11.46 -5.95 13.58
C ASN A 247 10.71 -6.52 12.36
N GLY A 248 10.19 -7.75 12.44
CA GLY A 248 9.42 -8.33 11.36
C GLY A 248 8.16 -7.50 11.08
N VAL A 249 7.81 -7.31 9.81
CA VAL A 249 6.63 -6.54 9.38
C VAL A 249 5.34 -7.04 10.05
N TRP A 250 5.27 -8.33 10.39
CA TRP A 250 4.17 -8.94 11.14
C TRP A 250 3.89 -8.25 12.50
N ASN A 251 4.91 -7.66 13.11
CA ASN A 251 4.88 -7.00 14.43
C ASN A 251 4.80 -5.46 14.34
N LEU A 252 4.96 -4.87 13.16
CA LEU A 252 4.93 -3.41 13.00
C LEU A 252 3.50 -2.94 12.74
N VAL A 253 3.09 -1.84 13.37
CA VAL A 253 1.77 -1.20 13.18
C VAL A 253 1.92 0.31 13.12
N LEU A 254 0.92 1.01 12.56
CA LEU A 254 0.86 2.48 12.64
C LEU A 254 0.00 2.93 13.80
N ALA A 255 0.53 3.81 14.63
CA ALA A 255 -0.13 4.34 15.81
C ALA A 255 -0.16 5.86 15.79
N CYS A 256 -1.18 6.46 16.39
CA CYS A 256 -1.15 7.89 16.70
C CYS A 256 -0.16 8.15 17.86
N LYS A 257 0.31 9.40 17.95
CA LYS A 257 1.28 9.82 18.97
C LYS A 257 0.78 9.55 20.40
N CYS A 258 -0.51 9.74 20.65
CA CYS A 258 -1.13 9.48 21.95
C CYS A 258 -1.05 8.01 22.35
N CYS A 259 -1.37 7.09 21.43
CA CYS A 259 -1.31 5.66 21.69
C CYS A 259 0.12 5.14 21.80
N ASN A 260 1.05 5.61 20.97
CA ASN A 260 2.42 5.11 20.99
C ASN A 260 3.22 5.66 22.19
N ARG A 261 3.30 6.99 22.28
CA ARG A 261 4.20 7.72 23.18
C ARG A 261 3.49 8.76 24.07
N GLY A 262 2.17 8.72 24.16
CA GLY A 262 1.42 9.55 25.10
C GLY A 262 1.59 9.10 26.55
N VAL A 263 1.15 9.92 27.50
CA VAL A 263 1.31 9.66 28.95
C VAL A 263 0.63 8.35 29.37
N GLU A 264 -0.57 8.07 28.84
CA GLU A 264 -1.29 6.80 29.03
C GLU A 264 -1.12 5.86 27.82
N GLY A 265 -0.10 6.10 26.99
CA GLY A 265 0.19 5.32 25.80
C GLY A 265 0.79 3.96 26.12
N LYS A 266 0.93 3.15 25.07
CA LYS A 266 1.51 1.82 25.12
C LYS A 266 2.93 1.84 25.66
N SER A 267 3.84 2.66 25.12
CA SER A 267 5.27 2.63 25.48
C SER A 267 5.80 1.18 25.45
N SER A 268 6.34 0.67 26.57
CA SER A 268 6.83 -0.71 26.73
C SER A 268 5.77 -1.73 27.16
N HIS A 269 4.50 -1.34 27.25
CA HIS A 269 3.42 -2.27 27.61
C HIS A 269 3.10 -3.24 26.48
N LEU A 270 2.61 -4.42 26.85
CA LEU A 270 2.15 -5.44 25.93
C LEU A 270 0.67 -5.21 25.58
N PRO A 271 0.28 -5.01 24.32
CA PRO A 271 -1.12 -4.85 23.96
C PRO A 271 -1.99 -6.04 24.36
N SER A 272 -3.28 -5.80 24.65
CA SER A 272 -4.22 -6.83 25.09
C SER A 272 -4.45 -7.94 24.05
N ARG A 273 -5.01 -9.07 24.50
CA ARG A 273 -5.35 -10.22 23.64
C ARG A 273 -6.30 -9.85 22.50
N LYS A 274 -7.21 -8.90 22.73
CA LYS A 274 -8.11 -8.37 21.70
C LYS A 274 -7.34 -7.66 20.59
N LEU A 275 -6.31 -6.89 20.95
CA LEU A 275 -5.44 -6.23 19.98
C LEU A 275 -4.54 -7.24 19.23
N LEU A 276 -4.19 -8.37 19.85
CA LEU A 276 -3.48 -9.48 19.17
C LEU A 276 -4.34 -10.11 18.07
N GLN A 277 -5.64 -10.32 18.34
CA GLN A 277 -6.59 -10.80 17.33
C GLN A 277 -6.72 -9.81 16.16
N ARG A 278 -6.74 -8.50 16.45
CA ARG A 278 -6.69 -7.44 15.43
C ARG A 278 -5.39 -7.49 14.63
N LEU A 279 -4.25 -7.72 15.28
CA LEU A 279 -2.96 -7.83 14.59
C LEU A 279 -2.98 -8.98 13.59
N HIS A 280 -3.54 -10.12 14.00
CA HIS A 280 -3.77 -11.26 13.12
C HIS A 280 -4.62 -10.87 11.90
N ALA A 281 -5.80 -10.27 12.11
CA ALA A 281 -6.69 -9.86 11.03
C ALA A 281 -6.01 -8.90 10.04
N ARG A 282 -5.29 -7.89 10.56
CA ARG A 282 -4.49 -6.98 9.75
C ARG A 282 -3.41 -7.72 8.96
N ASN A 283 -2.68 -8.65 9.59
CA ASN A 283 -1.64 -9.44 8.91
C ASN A 283 -2.22 -10.30 7.77
N GLU A 284 -3.46 -10.79 7.90
CA GLU A 284 -4.14 -11.49 6.80
C GLU A 284 -4.37 -10.60 5.59
N TYR A 285 -4.58 -9.29 5.76
CA TYR A 285 -4.69 -8.38 4.62
C TYR A 285 -3.39 -8.28 3.81
N PHE A 286 -2.21 -8.32 4.45
CA PHE A 286 -0.94 -8.39 3.72
C PHE A 286 -0.89 -9.62 2.81
N ILE A 287 -1.32 -10.77 3.34
CA ILE A 287 -1.37 -12.03 2.61
C ILE A 287 -2.35 -11.91 1.44
N GLN A 288 -3.55 -11.40 1.68
CA GLN A 288 -4.55 -11.30 0.62
C GLN A 288 -4.14 -10.35 -0.53
N SER A 289 -3.34 -9.31 -0.26
CA SER A 289 -2.90 -8.35 -1.27
C SER A 289 -1.95 -8.91 -2.34
N LYS A 290 -1.38 -10.10 -2.13
CA LYS A 290 -0.30 -10.71 -2.95
C LYS A 290 0.97 -9.83 -2.98
N LEU A 291 2.12 -10.43 -3.27
CA LEU A 291 3.49 -9.87 -3.39
C LEU A 291 3.73 -8.38 -3.04
N PRO A 292 4.78 -8.02 -2.30
CA PRO A 292 5.79 -8.87 -1.65
C PRO A 292 5.46 -9.18 -0.18
N LEU A 293 4.63 -8.36 0.49
CA LEU A 293 4.34 -8.54 1.92
C LEU A 293 3.68 -9.89 2.20
N HIS A 294 2.88 -10.41 1.27
CA HIS A 294 2.37 -11.79 1.32
C HIS A 294 3.47 -12.81 1.63
N GLU A 295 4.52 -12.84 0.79
CA GLU A 295 5.58 -13.86 0.89
C GLU A 295 6.38 -13.67 2.17
N THR A 296 6.63 -12.41 2.56
CA THR A 296 7.32 -12.07 3.81
C THR A 296 6.54 -12.58 5.03
N ILE A 297 5.24 -12.28 5.12
CA ILE A 297 4.41 -12.70 6.25
C ILE A 297 4.23 -14.22 6.29
N VAL A 298 3.97 -14.86 5.15
CA VAL A 298 3.85 -16.32 5.06
C VAL A 298 5.14 -17.02 5.48
N LYS A 299 6.30 -16.51 5.05
CA LYS A 299 7.61 -17.06 5.42
C LYS A 299 7.92 -16.87 6.91
N GLN A 300 7.55 -15.73 7.48
CA GLN A 300 7.83 -15.41 8.89
C GLN A 300 6.88 -16.11 9.86
N THR A 301 5.60 -16.21 9.51
CA THR A 301 4.53 -16.59 10.46
C THR A 301 3.89 -17.94 10.17
N GLY A 302 4.05 -18.49 8.96
CA GLY A 302 3.50 -19.80 8.59
C GLY A 302 2.55 -19.77 7.39
N LYS A 303 2.43 -20.93 6.72
CA LYS A 303 1.62 -21.09 5.49
C LYS A 303 0.13 -21.19 5.77
N GLN A 304 -0.24 -21.86 6.86
CA GLN A 304 -1.63 -22.05 7.24
C GLN A 304 -2.05 -21.02 8.28
N THR A 305 -3.33 -20.60 8.26
CA THR A 305 -3.87 -19.62 9.21
C THR A 305 -3.63 -20.00 10.66
N MET A 306 -3.81 -21.29 11.00
CA MET A 306 -3.56 -21.77 12.36
C MET A 306 -2.09 -21.59 12.79
N GLN A 307 -1.14 -21.87 11.90
CA GLN A 307 0.29 -21.66 12.19
C GLN A 307 0.59 -20.19 12.48
N ARG A 308 -0.06 -19.26 11.77
CA ARG A 308 0.11 -17.83 11.98
C ARG A 308 -0.49 -17.35 13.30
N ILE A 309 -1.65 -17.89 13.67
CA ILE A 309 -2.27 -17.65 14.98
C ILE A 309 -1.35 -18.15 16.09
N ASP A 310 -0.89 -19.40 15.99
CA ASP A 310 0.01 -20.02 16.98
C ASP A 310 1.33 -19.27 17.09
N PHE A 311 1.87 -18.78 15.97
CA PHE A 311 3.07 -17.94 15.94
C PHE A 311 2.86 -16.65 16.75
N LEU A 312 1.76 -15.93 16.52
CA LEU A 312 1.47 -14.69 17.24
C LEU A 312 1.19 -14.93 18.73
N GLU A 313 0.39 -15.96 19.05
CA GLU A 313 0.06 -16.36 20.41
C GLU A 313 1.30 -16.79 21.20
N SER A 314 2.19 -17.59 20.61
CA SER A 314 3.39 -18.08 21.29
C SER A 314 4.34 -16.93 21.67
N HIS A 315 4.60 -15.99 20.77
CA HIS A 315 5.43 -14.81 21.07
C HIS A 315 4.76 -13.89 22.08
N TRP A 316 3.46 -13.64 21.95
CA TRP A 316 2.73 -12.81 22.90
C TRP A 316 2.68 -13.42 24.31
N ASN A 317 2.41 -14.73 24.43
CA ASN A 317 2.39 -15.43 25.71
C ASN A 317 3.78 -15.50 26.35
N LYS A 318 4.85 -15.62 25.55
CA LYS A 318 6.23 -15.58 26.05
C LYS A 318 6.54 -14.25 26.75
N VAL A 319 6.12 -13.13 26.17
CA VAL A 319 6.30 -11.79 26.76
C VAL A 319 5.36 -11.58 27.95
N LYS A 320 4.09 -11.99 27.84
CA LYS A 320 3.11 -11.86 28.93
C LYS A 320 3.53 -12.59 30.21
N ASN A 321 4.17 -13.75 30.06
CA ASN A 321 4.63 -14.55 31.21
C ASN A 321 5.90 -13.97 31.86
N ASN A 322 6.54 -12.99 31.23
CA ASN A 322 7.62 -12.22 31.83
C ASN A 322 7.04 -11.10 32.71
N ARG A 323 7.36 -11.15 34.02
CA ARG A 323 6.83 -10.22 35.05
C ARG A 323 7.20 -8.75 34.82
N LEU A 324 8.11 -8.46 33.90
CA LEU A 324 8.52 -7.10 33.53
C LEU A 324 7.52 -6.40 32.61
N PHE A 325 6.56 -7.12 32.02
CA PHE A 325 5.61 -6.57 31.07
C PHE A 325 4.20 -6.52 31.66
N HIS A 326 3.57 -5.35 31.54
CA HIS A 326 2.18 -5.12 31.90
C HIS A 326 1.32 -5.02 30.65
N THR A 327 0.07 -5.47 30.73
CA THR A 327 -0.86 -5.42 29.60
C THR A 327 -1.52 -4.05 29.46
N TRP A 328 -1.76 -3.60 28.23
CA TRP A 328 -2.35 -2.30 27.91
C TRP A 328 -3.40 -2.37 26.81
N GLU A 329 -4.39 -1.48 26.87
CA GLU A 329 -5.40 -1.25 25.83
C GLU A 329 -5.81 0.24 25.86
N PRO A 330 -5.94 0.94 24.71
CA PRO A 330 -6.39 2.32 24.70
C PRO A 330 -7.91 2.41 24.88
N LYS A 331 -8.40 3.62 25.14
CA LYS A 331 -9.79 3.97 24.82
C LYS A 331 -9.92 4.13 23.30
N ALA A 332 -10.99 3.61 22.73
CA ALA A 332 -11.28 3.83 21.31
C ALA A 332 -11.66 5.29 21.06
N GLU A 333 -11.11 5.89 20.01
CA GLU A 333 -11.36 7.26 19.56
C GLU A 333 -11.96 7.31 18.14
N GLY A 334 -12.18 6.15 17.52
CA GLY A 334 -12.83 6.01 16.23
C GLY A 334 -13.60 4.69 16.12
N GLU A 335 -14.34 4.55 15.02
CA GLU A 335 -15.07 3.33 14.71
C GLU A 335 -14.12 2.18 14.40
N ALA A 336 -14.52 0.95 14.76
CA ALA A 336 -13.71 -0.23 14.50
C ALA A 336 -13.78 -0.59 13.00
N THR A 337 -12.65 -0.46 12.31
CA THR A 337 -12.61 -0.57 10.83
C THR A 337 -11.84 -1.79 10.30
N PHE A 338 -11.11 -2.53 11.14
CA PHE A 338 -10.36 -3.73 10.73
C PHE A 338 -10.03 -4.65 11.89
#